data_AF-A0A6N4SVX8-F1
#
_entry.id   AF-A0A6N4SVX8-F1
#
_cell.length_a   1.000
_cell.length_b   1.000
_cell.length_c   1.000
_cell.angle_alpha   90.00
_cell.angle_beta   90.00
_cell.angle_gamma   90.00
#
_symmetry.space_group_name_H-M   'P 1'
#
loop_
_entity.id
_entity.type
_entity.pdbx_description
1 polymer ?
#
loop_
_entity_poly.entity_id
_entity_poly.type
_entity_poly.pdbx_seq_one_letter_code
_entity_poly.pdbx_strand_id
1 'polypeptide(L)'
;MSKKKSSQAEFIKWFGPVLEALKALGGSAKPREIASWIGETYKISENILNARYEKSGQLKFPNQIAWARQYLVWDGLLDSSKHGVWTLTSKGWTTKLNDAQAHDIFLKWVKIFQDLRENKDPIEKATQEVVQAQETNELEEGQAVIKPSLIEVLQSISAVGFEHLCGRLLKEYNFENVEITQRSNDGGIDGYATLKINPFVSLSVFFQCKRYQGTVPTEKVQAFIGVMETNKRSVEKGLIITTGSFSKNAIEIEKSNIKLELIDGDKLVEMFENVELGVTPKTIFEPDMKFFEQYRDMN
;
A
#
# COMPACT_ATOMS: atom_id res chain seq x y z
N MET A 1 5.04 39.77 -16.91
CA MET A 1 5.86 38.55 -16.78
C MET A 1 5.73 38.04 -15.35
N SER A 2 4.81 37.10 -15.13
CA SER A 2 4.58 36.51 -13.80
C SER A 2 5.77 35.64 -13.44
N LYS A 3 6.42 35.93 -12.30
CA LYS A 3 7.53 35.13 -11.77
C LYS A 3 7.04 33.69 -11.60
N LYS A 4 7.66 32.73 -12.30
CA LYS A 4 7.56 31.30 -11.99
C LYS A 4 7.92 31.13 -10.52
N LYS A 5 6.91 30.96 -9.64
CA LYS A 5 7.14 30.43 -8.31
C LYS A 5 7.70 29.03 -8.53
N SER A 6 8.93 28.81 -8.07
CA SER A 6 9.45 27.46 -7.85
C SER A 6 8.38 26.68 -7.08
N SER A 7 7.75 25.70 -7.71
CA SER A 7 6.63 24.92 -7.14
C SER A 7 7.16 23.91 -6.12
N GLN A 8 7.83 24.40 -5.08
CA GLN A 8 8.27 23.56 -3.99
C GLN A 8 7.07 23.27 -3.11
N ALA A 9 6.82 21.98 -2.84
CA ALA A 9 5.69 21.57 -2.02
C ALA A 9 5.81 22.18 -0.62
N GLU A 10 4.87 23.06 -0.25
CA GLU A 10 5.00 23.88 0.97
C GLU A 10 5.08 23.05 2.24
N PHE A 11 4.60 21.80 2.22
CA PHE A 11 4.58 20.94 3.40
C PHE A 11 5.97 20.41 3.79
N ILE A 12 6.95 20.41 2.87
CA ILE A 12 8.31 19.90 3.10
C ILE A 12 9.00 20.66 4.25
N LYS A 13 8.77 21.98 4.35
CA LYS A 13 9.34 22.83 5.40
C LYS A 13 8.89 22.44 6.82
N TRP A 14 7.82 21.65 6.95
CA TRP A 14 7.29 21.23 8.26
C TRP A 14 7.88 19.91 8.77
N PHE A 15 8.75 19.22 8.01
CA PHE A 15 9.33 17.94 8.43
C PHE A 15 10.16 18.08 9.71
N GLY A 16 11.11 19.03 9.72
CA GLY A 16 11.91 19.36 10.90
C GLY A 16 11.05 19.85 12.08
N PRO A 17 10.20 20.87 11.89
CA PRO A 17 9.30 21.39 12.92
C PRO A 17 8.41 20.33 13.58
N VAL A 18 7.90 19.34 12.83
CA VAL A 18 7.11 18.23 13.40
C VAL A 18 7.94 17.38 14.35
N LEU A 19 9.20 17.06 14.00
CA LEU A 19 10.09 16.33 14.90
C LEU A 19 10.42 17.13 16.17
N GLU A 20 10.67 18.44 16.02
CA GLU A 20 10.96 19.32 17.15
C GLU A 20 9.77 19.44 18.10
N ALA A 21 8.57 19.61 17.55
CA ALA A 21 7.33 19.65 18.32
C ALA A 21 7.13 18.36 19.12
N LEU A 22 7.28 17.20 18.49
CA LEU A 22 7.15 15.92 19.18
C LEU A 22 8.19 15.73 20.28
N LYS A 23 9.45 16.16 20.08
CA LYS A 23 10.48 16.12 21.14
C LYS A 23 10.12 17.03 22.30
N ALA A 24 9.67 18.25 22.02
CA ALA A 24 9.27 19.21 23.04
C ALA A 24 8.04 18.73 23.85
N LEU A 25 7.15 17.98 23.21
CA LEU A 25 5.93 17.42 23.81
C LEU A 25 6.16 16.02 24.44
N GLY A 26 7.40 15.61 24.69
CA GLY A 26 7.71 14.37 25.41
C GLY A 26 7.73 13.10 24.56
N GLY A 27 7.82 13.24 23.24
CA GLY A 27 7.97 12.13 22.29
C GLY A 27 6.67 11.65 21.64
N SER A 28 5.52 12.08 22.14
CA SER A 28 4.21 11.72 21.59
C SER A 28 3.18 12.84 21.81
N ALA A 29 2.39 13.17 20.79
CA ALA A 29 1.36 14.21 20.90
C ALA A 29 0.23 14.02 19.88
N LYS A 30 -0.93 14.65 20.11
CA LYS A 30 -2.02 14.70 19.14
C LYS A 30 -1.68 15.70 18.01
N PRO A 31 -2.21 15.50 16.78
CA PRO A 31 -1.96 16.41 15.66
C PRO A 31 -2.26 17.89 15.95
N ARG A 32 -3.31 18.16 16.74
CA ARG A 32 -3.67 19.53 17.12
C ARG A 32 -2.62 20.18 18.02
N GLU A 33 -2.09 19.44 18.98
CA GLU A 33 -1.06 19.93 19.91
C GLU A 33 0.24 20.25 19.15
N ILE A 34 0.59 19.40 18.18
CA ILE A 34 1.73 19.60 17.28
C ILE A 34 1.55 20.86 16.44
N ALA A 35 0.38 21.03 15.82
CA ALA A 35 0.08 22.20 15.02
C ALA A 35 0.10 23.51 15.84
N SER A 36 -0.51 23.51 17.03
CA SER A 36 -0.46 24.65 17.94
C SER A 36 0.97 24.98 18.34
N TRP A 37 1.75 23.99 18.76
CA TRP A 37 3.15 24.20 19.15
C TRP A 37 4.00 24.78 18.02
N ILE A 38 3.85 24.27 16.79
CA ILE A 38 4.57 24.80 15.62
C ILE A 38 4.11 26.24 15.34
N GLY A 39 2.81 26.50 15.38
CA GLY A 39 2.24 27.84 15.17
C GLY A 39 2.82 28.88 16.13
N GLU A 40 2.88 28.55 17.41
CA GLU A 40 3.42 29.42 18.47
C GLU A 40 4.93 29.59 18.37
N THR A 41 5.67 28.47 18.25
CA THR A 41 7.15 28.48 18.25
C THR A 41 7.71 29.24 17.05
N TYR A 42 7.12 29.04 15.87
CA TYR A 42 7.54 29.68 14.62
C TYR A 42 6.83 31.01 14.36
N LYS A 43 5.97 31.48 15.28
CA LYS A 43 5.21 32.73 15.17
C LYS A 43 4.49 32.87 13.84
N ILE A 44 3.80 31.80 13.43
CA ILE A 44 3.06 31.76 12.17
C ILE A 44 1.88 32.73 12.26
N SER A 45 1.70 33.57 11.24
CA SER A 45 0.63 34.56 11.23
C SER A 45 -0.76 33.91 11.17
N GLU A 46 -1.75 34.56 11.79
CA GLU A 46 -3.13 34.07 11.81
C GLU A 46 -3.70 33.85 10.41
N ASN A 47 -3.29 34.67 9.43
CA ASN A 47 -3.70 34.51 8.04
C ASN A 47 -3.28 33.15 7.46
N ILE A 48 -2.11 32.62 7.86
CA ILE A 48 -1.63 31.31 7.41
C ILE A 48 -2.29 30.19 8.22
N LEU A 49 -2.43 30.36 9.53
CA LEU A 49 -3.07 29.38 10.42
C LEU A 49 -4.54 29.13 10.04
N ASN A 50 -5.24 30.21 9.66
CA ASN A 50 -6.66 30.19 9.30
C ASN A 50 -6.90 30.05 7.79
N ALA A 51 -5.85 29.93 6.97
CA ALA A 51 -5.99 29.73 5.53
C ALA A 51 -6.75 28.42 5.26
N ARG A 52 -7.76 28.49 4.39
CA ARG A 52 -8.60 27.34 4.01
C ARG A 52 -8.42 26.97 2.56
N TYR A 53 -8.63 25.70 2.26
CA TYR A 53 -8.75 25.22 0.89
C TYR A 53 -10.07 25.67 0.27
N GLU A 54 -10.03 26.11 -0.98
CA GLU A 54 -11.19 26.68 -1.67
C GLU A 54 -12.30 25.64 -1.89
N LYS A 55 -11.95 24.39 -2.20
CA LYS A 55 -12.92 23.31 -2.45
C LYS A 55 -13.51 22.71 -1.17
N SER A 56 -12.67 22.36 -0.19
CA SER A 56 -13.11 21.59 0.98
C SER A 56 -13.39 22.43 2.23
N GLY A 57 -12.96 23.70 2.25
CA GLY A 57 -13.04 24.56 3.43
C GLY A 57 -12.14 24.12 4.60
N GLN A 58 -11.34 23.05 4.47
CA GLN A 58 -10.43 22.59 5.51
C GLN A 58 -9.23 23.53 5.69
N LEU A 59 -8.65 23.56 6.89
CA LEU A 59 -7.48 24.39 7.18
C LEU A 59 -6.23 23.83 6.49
N LYS A 60 -5.51 24.69 5.77
CA LYS A 60 -4.29 24.33 5.03
C LYS A 60 -3.16 23.91 5.97
N PHE A 61 -2.96 24.65 7.05
CA PHE A 61 -1.80 24.43 7.92
C PHE A 61 -1.79 23.05 8.63
N PRO A 62 -2.87 22.60 9.29
CA PRO A 62 -2.95 21.23 9.83
C PRO A 62 -2.80 20.16 8.76
N ASN A 63 -3.32 20.40 7.55
CA ASN A 63 -3.19 19.48 6.43
C ASN A 63 -1.72 19.32 5.97
N GLN A 64 -0.99 20.43 5.87
CA GLN A 64 0.44 20.42 5.56
C GLN A 64 1.26 19.67 6.63
N ILE A 65 0.88 19.79 7.91
CA ILE A 65 1.50 19.03 9.00
C ILE A 65 1.20 17.52 8.88
N ALA A 66 -0.01 17.14 8.49
CA ALA A 66 -0.36 15.74 8.24
C ALA A 66 0.43 15.14 7.08
N TRP A 67 0.64 15.90 6.00
CA TRP A 67 1.53 15.52 4.90
C TRP A 67 2.97 15.32 5.37
N ALA A 68 3.52 16.25 6.14
CA ALA A 68 4.87 16.12 6.69
C ALA A 68 5.02 14.86 7.53
N ARG A 69 4.05 14.59 8.41
CA ARG A 69 4.01 13.37 9.21
C ARG A 69 4.06 12.11 8.34
N GLN A 70 3.32 12.06 7.23
CA GLN A 70 3.25 10.86 6.40
C GLN A 70 4.63 10.45 5.85
N TYR A 71 5.42 11.42 5.38
CA TYR A 71 6.79 11.17 4.91
C TYR A 71 7.75 10.78 6.04
N LEU A 72 7.59 11.39 7.22
CA LEU A 72 8.38 11.02 8.39
C LEU A 72 8.07 9.59 8.89
N VAL A 73 6.83 9.13 8.76
CA VAL A 73 6.45 7.74 9.03
C VAL A 73 7.08 6.80 8.01
N TRP A 74 7.00 7.13 6.72
CA TRP A 74 7.65 6.32 5.69
C TRP A 74 9.15 6.18 5.93
N ASP A 75 9.84 7.27 6.28
CA ASP A 75 11.27 7.23 6.61
C ASP A 75 11.58 6.60 8.00
N GLY A 76 10.57 6.12 8.72
CA GLY A 76 10.71 5.44 10.01
C GLY A 76 11.12 6.35 11.16
N LEU A 77 10.89 7.66 11.04
CA LEU A 77 11.15 8.65 12.09
C LEU A 77 9.98 8.77 13.07
N LEU A 78 8.76 8.54 12.59
CA LEU A 78 7.54 8.45 13.40
C LEU A 78 6.97 7.03 13.33
N ASP A 79 6.29 6.63 14.39
CA ASP A 79 5.52 5.38 14.43
C ASP A 79 4.25 5.48 13.57
N SER A 80 3.84 4.33 13.02
CA SER A 80 2.64 4.12 12.24
C SER A 80 1.35 4.05 13.07
N SER A 81 1.43 4.22 14.40
CA SER A 81 0.32 4.09 15.35
C SER A 81 -0.98 4.77 14.86
N LYS A 82 -2.07 4.01 14.96
CA LYS A 82 -3.41 4.35 14.44
C LYS A 82 -4.29 5.11 15.45
N HIS A 83 -3.85 5.27 16.71
CA HIS A 83 -4.70 5.75 17.81
C HIS A 83 -4.79 7.29 17.92
N GLY A 84 -4.56 8.04 16.84
CA GLY A 84 -4.69 9.50 16.83
C GLY A 84 -3.63 10.27 17.64
N VAL A 85 -2.59 9.57 18.10
CA VAL A 85 -1.39 10.14 18.74
C VAL A 85 -0.19 9.81 17.87
N TRP A 86 0.62 10.81 17.54
CA TRP A 86 1.84 10.62 16.77
C TRP A 86 3.02 10.48 17.72
N THR A 87 3.89 9.50 17.46
CA THR A 87 4.98 9.13 18.37
C THR A 87 6.30 9.02 17.61
N LEU A 88 7.39 9.48 18.21
CA LEU A 88 8.74 9.32 17.65
C LEU A 88 9.24 7.88 17.80
N THR A 89 9.92 7.39 16.78
CA THR A 89 10.77 6.19 16.91
C THR A 89 12.11 6.56 17.55
N SER A 90 12.91 5.57 17.94
CA SER A 90 14.29 5.80 18.39
C SER A 90 15.12 6.59 17.36
N LYS A 91 14.90 6.34 16.06
CA LYS A 91 15.53 7.09 14.96
C LYS A 91 15.04 8.55 14.96
N GLY A 92 13.74 8.78 15.10
CA GLY A 92 13.15 10.12 15.17
C GLY A 92 13.68 10.99 16.33
N TRP A 93 13.93 10.39 17.49
CA TRP A 93 14.51 11.09 18.64
C TRP A 93 15.89 11.69 18.36
N THR A 94 16.75 10.94 17.66
CA THR A 94 18.13 11.35 17.38
C THR A 94 18.26 12.22 16.13
N THR A 95 17.27 12.19 15.24
CA THR A 95 17.33 12.88 13.95
C THR A 95 16.98 14.36 14.09
N LYS A 96 17.77 15.24 13.48
CA LYS A 96 17.44 16.65 13.25
C LYS A 96 17.44 16.87 11.74
N LEU A 97 16.37 17.48 11.22
CA LEU A 97 16.21 17.75 9.79
C LEU A 97 16.33 19.24 9.51
N ASN A 98 17.17 19.59 8.54
CA ASN A 98 17.11 20.88 7.87
C ASN A 98 16.28 20.79 6.57
N ASP A 99 16.06 21.94 5.92
CA ASP A 99 15.22 22.02 4.70
C ASP A 99 15.75 21.14 3.55
N ALA A 100 17.06 21.04 3.39
CA ALA A 100 17.68 20.21 2.36
C ALA A 100 17.42 18.71 2.62
N GLN A 101 17.61 18.26 3.86
CA GLN A 101 17.36 16.87 4.26
C GLN A 101 15.86 16.53 4.18
N ALA A 102 14.98 17.46 4.52
CA ALA A 102 13.54 17.28 4.34
C ALA A 102 13.18 17.09 2.85
N HIS A 103 13.79 17.89 1.98
CA HIS A 103 13.62 17.77 0.54
C HIS A 103 14.17 16.45 -0.01
N ASP A 104 15.31 15.97 0.49
CA ASP A 104 15.88 14.68 0.11
C ASP A 104 14.97 13.51 0.51
N ILE A 105 14.36 13.56 1.71
CA ILE A 105 13.37 12.55 2.13
C ILE A 105 12.17 12.56 1.19
N PHE A 106 11.67 13.76 0.83
CA PHE A 106 10.57 13.90 -0.12
C PHE A 106 10.92 13.24 -1.47
N LEU A 107 12.02 13.65 -2.10
CA LEU A 107 12.45 13.10 -3.40
C LEU A 107 12.75 11.60 -3.34
N LYS A 108 13.34 11.11 -2.26
CA LYS A 108 13.59 9.68 -2.04
C LYS A 108 12.29 8.89 -2.14
N TRP A 109 11.25 9.31 -1.42
CA TRP A 109 9.97 8.58 -1.42
C TRP A 109 9.22 8.73 -2.75
N VAL A 110 9.23 9.92 -3.36
CA VAL A 110 8.69 10.10 -4.72
C VAL A 110 9.35 9.14 -5.71
N LYS A 111 10.69 9.03 -5.66
CA LYS A 111 11.45 8.11 -6.52
C LYS A 111 11.15 6.64 -6.21
N ILE A 112 11.19 6.23 -4.94
CA ILE A 112 10.88 4.85 -4.54
C ILE A 112 9.52 4.44 -5.09
N PHE A 113 8.51 5.28 -4.94
CA PHE A 113 7.18 4.93 -5.39
C PHE A 113 7.00 5.00 -6.91
N GLN A 114 7.70 5.92 -7.60
CA GLN A 114 7.75 5.94 -9.06
C GLN A 114 8.41 4.66 -9.61
N ASP A 115 9.51 4.20 -9.00
CA ASP A 115 10.21 2.98 -9.40
C ASP A 115 9.33 1.72 -9.24
N LEU A 116 8.28 1.78 -8.42
CA LEU A 116 7.28 0.71 -8.26
C LEU A 116 6.20 0.71 -9.35
N ARG A 117 6.07 1.78 -10.16
CA ARG A 117 5.06 1.92 -11.22
C ARG A 117 5.62 1.55 -12.59
N GLU A 118 4.77 0.98 -13.44
CA GLU A 118 5.16 0.62 -14.82
C GLU A 118 5.43 1.84 -15.71
N ASN A 119 4.66 2.92 -15.53
CA ASN A 119 4.87 4.18 -16.24
C ASN A 119 5.95 5.01 -15.56
N LYS A 120 7.16 5.00 -16.13
CA LYS A 120 8.28 5.86 -15.74
C LYS A 120 8.09 7.30 -16.21
N ASP A 121 6.98 7.92 -15.84
CA ASP A 121 6.80 9.36 -15.99
C ASP A 121 7.96 10.10 -15.30
N PRO A 122 8.48 11.22 -15.83
CA PRO A 122 9.57 11.94 -15.19
C PRO A 122 9.25 12.26 -13.72
N ILE A 123 10.25 12.20 -12.83
CA ILE A 123 10.11 12.57 -11.40
C ILE A 123 9.46 13.95 -11.26
N GLU A 124 9.74 14.85 -12.20
CA GLU A 124 9.14 16.18 -12.30
C GLU A 124 7.61 16.14 -12.40
N LYS A 125 7.04 15.22 -13.19
CA LYS A 125 5.58 15.07 -13.36
C LYS A 125 4.94 14.51 -12.10
N ALA A 126 5.50 13.45 -11.52
CA ALA A 126 5.02 12.90 -10.25
C ALA A 126 5.08 13.97 -9.14
N THR A 127 6.15 14.74 -9.07
CA THR A 127 6.29 15.86 -8.12
C THR A 127 5.20 16.91 -8.32
N GLN A 128 4.88 17.26 -9.57
CA GLN A 128 3.81 18.21 -9.89
C GLN A 128 2.43 17.71 -9.47
N GLU A 129 2.12 16.42 -9.70
CA GLU A 129 0.85 15.83 -9.31
C GLU A 129 0.67 15.84 -7.78
N VAL A 130 1.74 15.59 -7.02
CA VAL A 130 1.72 15.70 -5.55
C VAL A 130 1.48 17.12 -5.08
N VAL A 131 2.18 18.09 -5.68
CA VAL A 131 2.00 19.51 -5.36
C VAL A 131 0.58 19.95 -5.68
N GLN A 132 0.02 19.49 -6.80
CA GLN A 132 -1.35 19.81 -7.20
C GLN A 132 -2.39 19.22 -6.23
N ALA A 133 -2.25 17.97 -5.82
CA ALA A 133 -3.13 17.35 -4.82
C ALA A 133 -3.04 18.04 -3.44
N GLN A 134 -1.85 18.59 -3.10
CA GLN A 134 -1.68 19.40 -1.91
C GLN A 134 -2.48 20.70 -1.97
N GLU A 135 -2.66 21.30 -3.15
CA GLU A 135 -3.40 22.56 -3.34
C GLU A 135 -4.93 22.40 -3.28
N THR A 136 -5.46 21.20 -3.59
CA THR A 136 -6.91 20.94 -3.62
C THR A 136 -7.47 20.27 -2.36
N ASN A 137 -6.63 20.01 -1.35
CA ASN A 137 -6.97 19.28 -0.11
C ASN A 137 -7.22 17.78 -0.28
N GLU A 138 -6.69 17.20 -1.35
CA GLU A 138 -7.01 15.82 -1.70
C GLU A 138 -5.88 14.95 -1.17
N LEU A 139 -5.79 14.86 0.18
CA LEU A 139 -4.81 14.01 0.87
C LEU A 139 -4.82 12.58 0.33
N GLU A 140 -6.01 12.07 0.04
CA GLU A 140 -6.20 10.72 -0.45
C GLU A 140 -5.80 10.60 -1.93
N GLU A 141 -6.11 11.58 -2.77
CA GLU A 141 -5.66 11.58 -4.17
C GLU A 141 -4.16 11.75 -4.28
N GLY A 142 -3.56 12.68 -3.54
CA GLY A 142 -2.11 12.83 -3.48
C GLY A 142 -1.44 11.57 -2.92
N GLN A 143 -2.06 10.92 -1.93
CA GLN A 143 -1.57 9.62 -1.46
C GLN A 143 -1.79 8.50 -2.48
N ALA A 144 -2.84 8.49 -3.28
CA ALA A 144 -3.05 7.51 -4.35
C ALA A 144 -2.08 7.75 -5.52
N VAL A 145 -1.73 9.01 -5.78
CA VAL A 145 -0.70 9.44 -6.73
C VAL A 145 0.71 9.09 -6.24
N ILE A 146 0.91 8.85 -4.95
CA ILE A 146 2.24 8.58 -4.39
C ILE A 146 2.39 7.13 -3.93
N LYS A 147 1.39 6.52 -3.30
CA LYS A 147 1.49 5.17 -2.79
C LYS A 147 1.32 4.18 -3.95
N PRO A 148 2.16 3.14 -4.03
CA PRO A 148 1.91 2.04 -4.95
C PRO A 148 0.61 1.34 -4.52
N SER A 149 -0.15 0.89 -5.51
CA SER A 149 -1.19 -0.11 -5.31
C SER A 149 -0.60 -1.40 -4.74
N LEU A 150 -1.43 -2.23 -4.11
CA LEU A 150 -0.96 -3.51 -3.58
C LEU A 150 -0.31 -4.37 -4.67
N ILE A 151 -0.88 -4.38 -5.88
CA ILE A 151 -0.36 -5.18 -6.98
C ILE A 151 1.05 -4.71 -7.41
N GLU A 152 1.32 -3.40 -7.43
CA GLU A 152 2.65 -2.85 -7.71
C GLU A 152 3.67 -3.26 -6.64
N VAL A 153 3.26 -3.27 -5.37
CA VAL A 153 4.11 -3.78 -4.28
C VAL A 153 4.41 -5.27 -4.48
N LEU A 154 3.40 -6.09 -4.79
CA LEU A 154 3.56 -7.52 -5.05
C LEU A 154 4.42 -7.83 -6.29
N GLN A 155 4.44 -6.94 -7.28
CA GLN A 155 5.31 -7.09 -8.45
C GLN A 155 6.76 -6.69 -8.18
N SER A 156 7.00 -5.84 -7.17
CA SER A 156 8.34 -5.37 -6.81
C SER A 156 9.19 -6.33 -5.99
N ILE A 157 8.55 -7.29 -5.30
CA ILE A 157 9.24 -8.31 -4.51
C ILE A 157 9.96 -9.32 -5.42
N SER A 158 10.97 -10.02 -4.89
CA SER A 158 11.68 -11.05 -5.66
C SER A 158 10.75 -12.24 -5.95
N ALA A 159 11.05 -13.04 -7.00
CA ALA A 159 10.26 -14.23 -7.33
C ALA A 159 10.16 -15.20 -6.13
N VAL A 160 11.30 -15.49 -5.49
CA VAL A 160 11.35 -16.30 -4.27
C VAL A 160 10.57 -15.65 -3.12
N GLY A 161 10.67 -14.33 -2.95
CA GLY A 161 9.89 -13.61 -1.96
C GLY A 161 8.38 -13.74 -2.18
N PHE A 162 7.94 -13.73 -3.44
CA PHE A 162 6.55 -13.91 -3.83
C PHE A 162 6.06 -15.34 -3.54
N GLU A 163 6.86 -16.37 -3.84
CA GLU A 163 6.53 -17.77 -3.49
C GLU A 163 6.29 -17.93 -1.98
N HIS A 164 7.20 -17.39 -1.16
CA HIS A 164 7.06 -17.39 0.29
C HIS A 164 5.83 -16.60 0.77
N LEU A 165 5.55 -15.46 0.15
CA LEU A 165 4.39 -14.63 0.49
C LEU A 165 3.07 -15.34 0.14
N CYS A 166 2.98 -15.99 -1.02
CA CYS A 166 1.82 -16.83 -1.38
C CYS A 166 1.66 -17.98 -0.39
N GLY A 167 2.74 -18.64 0.01
CA GLY A 167 2.69 -19.66 1.06
C GLY A 167 2.19 -19.11 2.40
N ARG A 168 2.52 -17.87 2.75
CA ARG A 168 1.96 -17.20 3.94
C ARG A 168 0.46 -16.92 3.76
N LEU A 169 0.05 -16.39 2.61
CA LEU A 169 -1.36 -16.14 2.30
C LEU A 169 -2.20 -17.41 2.41
N LEU A 170 -1.73 -18.54 1.84
CA LEU A 170 -2.42 -19.83 1.95
C LEU A 170 -2.64 -20.24 3.41
N LYS A 171 -1.68 -19.98 4.32
CA LYS A 171 -1.87 -20.27 5.75
C LYS A 171 -2.99 -19.45 6.38
N GLU A 172 -3.17 -18.19 5.98
CA GLU A 172 -4.31 -17.36 6.44
C GLU A 172 -5.65 -17.92 5.95
N TYR A 173 -5.65 -18.65 4.83
CA TYR A 173 -6.80 -19.38 4.29
C TYR A 173 -6.89 -20.84 4.79
N ASN A 174 -6.35 -21.14 5.97
CA ASN A 174 -6.41 -22.45 6.63
C ASN A 174 -5.75 -23.61 5.87
N PHE A 175 -4.77 -23.33 5.00
CA PHE A 175 -3.92 -24.38 4.48
C PHE A 175 -2.88 -24.79 5.55
N GLU A 176 -2.79 -26.10 5.78
CA GLU A 176 -1.81 -26.74 6.64
C GLU A 176 -0.63 -27.30 5.80
N ASN A 177 0.47 -27.66 6.46
CA ASN A 177 1.65 -28.29 5.83
C ASN A 177 2.19 -27.56 4.58
N VAL A 178 2.18 -26.22 4.60
CA VAL A 178 2.66 -25.41 3.47
C VAL A 178 4.18 -25.47 3.39
N GLU A 179 4.70 -26.09 2.33
CA GLU A 179 6.11 -26.27 2.01
C GLU A 179 6.46 -25.55 0.71
N ILE A 180 7.49 -24.69 0.73
CA ILE A 180 8.04 -24.05 -0.48
C ILE A 180 9.16 -24.93 -1.03
N THR A 181 9.10 -25.24 -2.33
CA THR A 181 10.14 -26.02 -3.01
C THR A 181 11.25 -25.11 -3.51
N GLN A 182 12.51 -25.46 -3.21
CA GLN A 182 13.68 -24.75 -3.75
C GLN A 182 14.27 -25.44 -5.00
N ARG A 183 13.64 -26.53 -5.47
CA ARG A 183 14.20 -27.39 -6.51
C ARG A 183 13.53 -27.14 -7.84
N SER A 184 14.25 -26.48 -8.75
CA SER A 184 13.84 -26.26 -10.15
C SER A 184 13.56 -27.55 -10.98
N ASN A 185 13.79 -28.74 -10.41
CA ASN A 185 13.66 -30.04 -11.09
C ASN A 185 12.29 -30.71 -10.93
N ASP A 186 11.32 -30.07 -10.26
CA ASP A 186 9.96 -30.61 -10.09
C ASP A 186 8.98 -30.20 -11.20
N GLY A 187 9.48 -29.62 -12.29
CA GLY A 187 8.67 -29.17 -13.41
C GLY A 187 8.04 -27.79 -13.20
N GLY A 188 8.42 -27.07 -12.14
CA GLY A 188 7.94 -25.72 -11.83
C GLY A 188 6.81 -25.72 -10.81
N ILE A 189 6.76 -26.69 -9.91
CA ILE A 189 5.94 -26.57 -8.70
C ILE A 189 6.72 -25.68 -7.74
N ASP A 190 6.08 -24.66 -7.17
CA ASP A 190 6.75 -23.75 -6.22
C ASP A 190 6.42 -24.12 -4.77
N GLY A 191 5.41 -24.97 -4.56
CA GLY A 191 5.16 -25.55 -3.25
C GLY A 191 4.00 -26.54 -3.17
N TYR A 192 3.87 -27.11 -1.97
CA TYR A 192 2.86 -28.08 -1.58
C TYR A 192 2.08 -27.54 -0.39
N ALA A 193 0.79 -27.82 -0.32
CA ALA A 193 -0.05 -27.48 0.83
C ALA A 193 -1.18 -28.50 1.01
N THR A 194 -1.78 -28.52 2.19
CA THR A 194 -2.95 -29.35 2.49
C THR A 194 -4.10 -28.44 2.90
N LEU A 195 -5.18 -28.39 2.11
CA LEU A 195 -6.38 -27.67 2.49
C LEU A 195 -7.25 -28.57 3.37
N LYS A 196 -7.51 -28.16 4.60
CA LYS A 196 -8.41 -28.87 5.50
C LYS A 196 -9.82 -28.31 5.36
N ILE A 197 -10.71 -29.08 4.74
CA ILE A 197 -12.11 -28.69 4.55
C ILE A 197 -12.87 -28.85 5.87
N ASN A 198 -12.64 -29.96 6.55
CA ASN A 198 -13.23 -30.28 7.85
C ASN A 198 -12.31 -31.27 8.60
N PRO A 199 -12.64 -31.67 9.85
CA PRO A 199 -11.80 -32.57 10.63
C PRO A 199 -11.51 -33.96 10.00
N PHE A 200 -12.26 -34.36 8.99
CA PHE A 200 -12.16 -35.68 8.34
C PHE A 200 -11.68 -35.63 6.89
N VAL A 201 -11.73 -34.45 6.25
CA VAL A 201 -11.47 -34.29 4.82
C VAL A 201 -10.40 -33.22 4.60
N SER A 202 -9.32 -33.63 3.94
CA SER A 202 -8.24 -32.78 3.47
C SER A 202 -7.97 -33.00 2.00
N LEU A 203 -7.57 -31.94 1.29
CA LEU A 203 -7.12 -32.00 -0.10
C LEU A 203 -5.63 -31.64 -0.17
N SER A 204 -4.85 -32.42 -0.89
CA SER A 204 -3.47 -32.09 -1.26
C SER A 204 -3.49 -31.13 -2.44
N VAL A 205 -2.74 -30.04 -2.30
CA VAL A 205 -2.72 -28.93 -3.23
C VAL A 205 -1.29 -28.64 -3.66
N PHE A 206 -1.09 -28.54 -4.98
CA PHE A 206 0.14 -27.96 -5.53
C PHE A 206 -0.11 -26.51 -5.86
N PHE A 207 0.91 -25.68 -5.72
CA PHE A 207 0.83 -24.32 -6.22
C PHE A 207 2.08 -23.92 -6.98
N GLN A 208 1.84 -23.07 -7.97
CA GLN A 208 2.86 -22.37 -8.73
C GLN A 208 2.59 -20.86 -8.62
N CYS A 209 3.62 -20.11 -8.29
CA CYS A 209 3.64 -18.67 -8.18
C CYS A 209 4.33 -18.06 -9.40
N LYS A 210 3.68 -17.08 -10.03
CA LYS A 210 4.20 -16.37 -11.18
C LYS A 210 4.13 -14.87 -10.93
N ARG A 211 5.27 -14.28 -10.56
CA ARG A 211 5.41 -12.82 -10.51
C ARG A 211 5.48 -12.28 -11.93
N TYR A 212 4.35 -11.84 -12.45
CA TYR A 212 4.16 -11.37 -13.82
C TYR A 212 3.52 -9.98 -13.82
N GLN A 213 3.92 -9.16 -14.80
CA GLN A 213 3.29 -7.88 -15.09
C GLN A 213 2.24 -8.02 -16.20
N GLY A 214 2.51 -8.87 -17.20
CA GLY A 214 1.60 -9.14 -18.30
C GLY A 214 0.76 -10.41 -18.11
N THR A 215 0.24 -10.89 -19.24
CA THR A 215 -0.57 -12.10 -19.29
C THR A 215 0.29 -13.36 -19.20
N VAL A 216 -0.08 -14.29 -18.32
CA VAL A 216 0.50 -15.64 -18.22
C VAL A 216 0.13 -16.43 -19.48
N PRO A 217 1.11 -16.94 -20.26
CA PRO A 217 0.84 -17.71 -21.47
C PRO A 217 0.11 -19.03 -21.17
N THR A 218 -0.81 -19.42 -22.06
CA THR A 218 -1.57 -20.67 -21.96
C THR A 218 -0.67 -21.91 -21.86
N GLU A 219 0.47 -21.90 -22.54
CA GLU A 219 1.48 -22.98 -22.50
C GLU A 219 1.99 -23.24 -21.08
N LYS A 220 2.11 -22.20 -20.24
CA LYS A 220 2.54 -22.37 -18.85
C LYS A 220 1.48 -23.07 -18.02
N VAL A 221 0.21 -22.76 -18.26
CA VAL A 221 -0.93 -23.42 -17.60
C VAL A 221 -0.99 -24.89 -17.99
N GLN A 222 -0.86 -25.21 -19.29
CA GLN A 222 -0.82 -26.59 -19.78
C GLN A 222 0.37 -27.38 -19.23
N ALA A 223 1.55 -26.76 -19.16
CA ALA A 223 2.73 -27.38 -18.57
C ALA A 223 2.51 -27.75 -17.10
N PHE A 224 1.89 -26.85 -16.32
CA PHE A 224 1.57 -27.11 -14.91
C PHE A 224 0.59 -28.28 -14.76
N ILE A 225 -0.46 -28.36 -15.58
CA ILE A 225 -1.38 -29.51 -15.60
C ILE A 225 -0.62 -30.81 -15.87
N GLY A 226 0.26 -30.82 -16.88
CA GLY A 226 1.05 -32.01 -17.21
C GLY A 226 1.96 -32.45 -16.04
N VAL A 227 2.52 -31.50 -15.30
CA VAL A 227 3.30 -31.80 -14.09
C VAL A 227 2.40 -32.37 -12.99
N MET A 228 1.21 -31.82 -12.77
CA MET A 228 0.26 -32.37 -11.78
C MET A 228 -0.16 -33.81 -12.09
N GLU A 229 -0.35 -34.15 -13.36
CA GLU A 229 -0.77 -35.49 -13.79
C GLU A 229 0.36 -36.53 -13.73
N THR A 230 1.60 -36.10 -13.94
CA THR A 230 2.77 -36.98 -13.99
C THR A 230 3.56 -37.05 -12.68
N ASN A 231 3.24 -36.19 -11.70
CA ASN A 231 3.93 -36.19 -10.42
C ASN A 231 3.66 -37.48 -9.63
N LYS A 232 4.67 -37.94 -8.88
CA LYS A 232 4.56 -39.12 -8.01
C LYS A 232 3.63 -38.89 -6.82
N ARG A 233 3.48 -37.65 -6.35
CA ARG A 233 2.53 -37.28 -5.30
C ARG A 233 1.15 -37.12 -5.93
N SER A 234 0.17 -37.89 -5.46
CA SER A 234 -1.22 -37.69 -5.85
C SER A 234 -1.68 -36.30 -5.40
N VAL A 235 -2.17 -35.49 -6.32
CA VAL A 235 -2.70 -34.15 -6.04
C VAL A 235 -4.15 -34.06 -6.45
N GLU A 236 -4.98 -33.52 -5.57
CA GLU A 236 -6.40 -33.28 -5.84
C GLU A 236 -6.64 -31.93 -6.51
N LYS A 237 -5.85 -30.91 -6.16
CA LYS A 237 -5.99 -29.54 -6.69
C LYS A 237 -4.65 -28.89 -7.03
N GLY A 238 -4.64 -28.00 -8.01
CA GLY A 238 -3.50 -27.19 -8.40
C GLY A 238 -3.88 -25.73 -8.50
N LEU A 239 -3.09 -24.86 -7.90
CA LEU A 239 -3.27 -23.41 -7.92
C LEU A 239 -2.17 -22.78 -8.77
N ILE A 240 -2.53 -21.91 -9.72
CA ILE A 240 -1.57 -20.98 -10.31
C ILE A 240 -1.91 -19.59 -9.80
N ILE A 241 -0.97 -19.00 -9.06
CA ILE A 241 -1.10 -17.68 -8.45
C ILE A 241 -0.20 -16.71 -9.20
N THR A 242 -0.74 -15.61 -9.69
CA THR A 242 0.02 -14.61 -10.46
C THR A 242 -0.30 -13.18 -10.03
N THR A 243 0.69 -12.30 -10.17
CA THR A 243 0.49 -10.84 -10.05
C THR A 243 0.04 -10.19 -11.37
N GLY A 244 -0.10 -10.98 -12.44
CA GLY A 244 -0.56 -10.54 -13.76
C GLY A 244 -1.97 -11.06 -14.07
N SER A 245 -2.27 -11.22 -15.35
CA SER A 245 -3.56 -11.76 -15.83
C SER A 245 -3.40 -13.13 -16.50
N PHE A 246 -4.49 -13.86 -16.69
CA PHE A 246 -4.50 -15.07 -17.52
C PHE A 246 -5.10 -14.80 -18.90
N SER A 247 -4.63 -15.53 -19.91
CA SER A 247 -5.22 -15.46 -21.26
C SER A 247 -6.65 -16.02 -21.24
N LYS A 248 -7.50 -15.59 -22.18
CA LYS A 248 -8.86 -16.14 -22.31
C LYS A 248 -8.86 -17.66 -22.42
N ASN A 249 -7.94 -18.21 -23.21
CA ASN A 249 -7.80 -19.66 -23.39
C ASN A 249 -7.38 -20.36 -22.09
N ALA A 250 -6.53 -19.74 -21.25
CA ALA A 250 -6.18 -20.29 -19.94
C ALA A 250 -7.41 -20.37 -19.01
N ILE A 251 -8.26 -19.35 -19.02
CA ILE A 251 -9.52 -19.33 -18.26
C ILE A 251 -10.50 -20.40 -18.79
N GLU A 252 -10.55 -20.64 -20.10
CA GLU A 252 -11.35 -21.74 -20.66
C GLU A 252 -10.84 -23.13 -20.24
N ILE A 253 -9.51 -23.29 -20.12
CA ILE A 253 -8.89 -24.52 -19.60
C ILE A 253 -9.27 -24.73 -18.12
N GLU A 254 -9.20 -23.69 -17.28
CA GLU A 254 -9.63 -23.77 -15.87
C GLU A 254 -11.08 -24.26 -15.76
N LYS A 255 -12.00 -23.67 -16.55
CA LYS A 255 -13.42 -24.07 -16.56
C LYS A 255 -13.66 -25.53 -16.94
N SER A 256 -12.78 -26.11 -17.77
CA SER A 256 -12.87 -27.50 -18.21
C SER A 256 -12.04 -28.48 -17.37
N ASN A 257 -11.19 -27.97 -16.47
CA ASN A 257 -10.33 -28.78 -15.60
C ASN A 257 -10.66 -28.54 -14.13
N ILE A 258 -11.47 -29.44 -13.54
CA ILE A 258 -11.90 -29.35 -12.14
C ILE A 258 -10.75 -29.36 -11.12
N LYS A 259 -9.54 -29.79 -11.50
CA LYS A 259 -8.39 -29.82 -10.58
C LYS A 259 -7.62 -28.50 -10.57
N LEU A 260 -7.81 -27.62 -11.54
CA LEU A 260 -7.06 -26.38 -11.69
C LEU A 260 -7.86 -25.19 -11.13
N GLU A 261 -7.15 -24.28 -10.47
CA GLU A 261 -7.65 -22.96 -10.08
C GLU A 261 -6.62 -21.90 -10.47
N LEU A 262 -7.08 -20.80 -11.05
CA LEU A 262 -6.29 -19.66 -11.51
C LEU A 262 -6.62 -18.42 -10.67
N ILE A 263 -5.60 -17.92 -9.98
CA ILE A 263 -5.67 -16.74 -9.12
C ILE A 263 -4.85 -15.64 -9.79
N ASP A 264 -5.51 -14.71 -10.45
CA ASP A 264 -4.90 -13.54 -11.10
C ASP A 264 -4.66 -12.39 -10.11
N GLY A 265 -4.05 -11.30 -10.59
CA GLY A 265 -3.69 -10.17 -9.76
C GLY A 265 -4.88 -9.53 -9.03
N ASP A 266 -6.03 -9.44 -9.68
CA ASP A 266 -7.24 -8.85 -9.08
C ASP A 266 -7.79 -9.75 -7.97
N LYS A 267 -7.97 -11.05 -8.23
CA LYS A 267 -8.37 -12.02 -7.20
C LYS A 267 -7.35 -12.06 -6.05
N LEU A 268 -6.06 -11.99 -6.38
CA LEU A 268 -5.00 -12.02 -5.39
C LEU A 268 -5.07 -10.83 -4.45
N VAL A 269 -5.27 -9.61 -4.97
CA VAL A 269 -5.46 -8.40 -4.17
C VAL A 269 -6.66 -8.55 -3.23
N GLU A 270 -7.80 -9.01 -3.75
CA GLU A 270 -9.00 -9.26 -2.95
C GLU A 270 -8.71 -10.25 -1.81
N MET A 271 -7.93 -11.30 -2.09
CA MET A 271 -7.54 -12.28 -1.07
C MET A 271 -6.68 -11.66 0.04
N PHE A 272 -5.69 -10.81 -0.28
CA PHE A 272 -4.90 -10.11 0.74
C PHE A 272 -5.75 -9.15 1.58
N GLU A 273 -6.69 -8.45 0.94
CA GLU A 273 -7.61 -7.52 1.61
C GLU A 273 -8.56 -8.23 2.58
N ASN A 274 -9.13 -9.36 2.17
CA ASN A 274 -10.06 -10.15 2.96
C ASN A 274 -9.47 -10.68 4.27
N VAL A 275 -8.18 -11.03 4.28
CA VAL A 275 -7.46 -11.48 5.49
C VAL A 275 -6.61 -10.39 6.13
N GLU A 276 -6.72 -9.15 5.63
CA GLU A 276 -5.93 -7.98 6.05
C GLU A 276 -4.40 -8.23 6.11
N LEU A 277 -3.89 -9.12 5.25
CA LEU A 277 -2.48 -9.51 5.25
C LEU A 277 -1.64 -8.44 4.52
N GLY A 278 -0.73 -7.77 5.24
CA GLY A 278 0.15 -6.77 4.64
C GLY A 278 -0.55 -5.49 4.17
N VAL A 279 -1.84 -5.35 4.47
CA VAL A 279 -2.66 -4.18 4.18
C VAL A 279 -3.27 -3.62 5.46
N THR A 280 -3.98 -2.50 5.35
CA THR A 280 -4.74 -1.93 6.46
C THR A 280 -6.04 -1.38 5.90
N PRO A 281 -7.21 -1.84 6.39
CA PRO A 281 -8.47 -1.32 5.94
C PRO A 281 -8.60 0.17 6.29
N LYS A 282 -9.16 0.93 5.36
CA LYS A 282 -9.60 2.30 5.58
C LYS A 282 -11.13 2.33 5.54
N THR A 283 -11.76 2.66 6.65
CA THR A 283 -13.22 2.87 6.69
C THR A 283 -13.53 4.29 6.24
N ILE A 284 -14.28 4.43 5.15
CA ILE A 284 -14.84 5.71 4.71
C ILE A 284 -16.26 5.80 5.27
N PHE A 285 -16.55 6.86 6.01
CA PHE A 285 -17.88 7.15 6.51
C PHE A 285 -18.54 8.19 5.61
N GLU A 286 -19.68 7.84 5.02
CA GLU A 286 -20.50 8.77 4.27
C GLU A 286 -21.64 9.31 5.14
N PRO A 287 -21.92 10.62 5.10
CA PRO A 287 -23.07 11.17 5.81
C PRO A 287 -24.40 10.61 5.27
N ASP A 288 -25.23 10.06 6.15
CA ASP A 288 -26.62 9.71 5.80
C ASP A 288 -27.47 10.97 5.74
N MET A 289 -27.64 11.49 4.52
CA MET A 289 -28.38 12.73 4.30
C MET A 289 -29.84 12.63 4.75
N LYS A 290 -30.48 11.46 4.67
CA LYS A 290 -31.88 11.26 5.11
C LYS A 290 -32.00 11.33 6.62
N PHE A 291 -31.05 10.75 7.34
CA PHE A 291 -31.00 10.84 8.79
C PHE A 291 -30.93 12.30 9.28
N PHE A 292 -30.19 13.16 8.56
CA PHE A 292 -30.02 14.57 8.95
C PHE A 292 -31.16 15.50 8.51
N GLU A 293 -32.06 15.08 7.62
CA GLU A 293 -33.21 15.89 7.18
C GLU A 293 -34.13 16.28 8.35
N GLN A 294 -34.41 15.35 9.26
CA GLN A 294 -35.30 15.58 10.40
C GLN A 294 -34.82 16.66 11.39
N TYR A 295 -33.54 17.04 11.33
CA TYR A 295 -32.94 18.05 12.20
C TYR A 295 -32.76 19.41 11.53
N ARG A 296 -33.09 19.55 10.24
CA ARG A 296 -32.94 20.82 9.51
C ARG A 296 -34.06 21.83 9.77
N ASP A 297 -35.25 21.33 10.11
CA ASP A 297 -36.46 22.16 10.27
C ASP A 297 -36.96 22.22 11.73
N MET A 298 -36.14 21.81 12.70
CA MET A 298 -36.44 22.00 14.12
C MET A 298 -36.17 23.47 14.52
N ASN A 299 -37.19 24.32 14.33
CA ASN A 299 -37.31 25.62 15.01
C ASN A 299 -37.92 25.46 16.40
#